data_AF-A0A3A6JFZ1-F1
#
_entry.id   AF-A0A3A6JFZ1-F1
#
_cell.length_a   1.000
_cell.length_b   1.000
_cell.length_c   1.000
_cell.angle_alpha   90.00
_cell.angle_beta   90.00
_cell.angle_gamma   90.00
#
_symmetry.space_group_name_H-M   'P 1'
#
loop_
_entity.id
_entity.type
_entity.pdbx_description
1 polymer ?
#
loop_
_entity_poly.entity_id
_entity_poly.type
_entity_poly.pdbx_seq_one_letter_code
_entity_poly.pdbx_strand_id
1 'polypeptide(L)'
;MNFETLVRDMIALRKEYREKTRSGEVHTQSDAIAVCRAFKNKYKLSDSECVGIARGYFDLDDTINLWDRMQGKEPQTQDDIFKL
;
A
#
# COMPACT_ATOMS: atom_id res chain seq x y z
N MET A 1 -6.94 -12.45 6.75
CA MET A 1 -7.05 -10.99 6.46
C MET A 1 -8.23 -10.80 5.50
N ASN A 2 -8.83 -9.62 5.35
CA ASN A 2 -9.85 -9.34 4.33
C ASN A 2 -9.34 -8.23 3.38
N PHE A 3 -9.65 -8.33 2.08
CA PHE A 3 -9.29 -7.35 1.05
C PHE A 3 -9.88 -5.97 1.37
N GLU A 4 -11.12 -5.91 1.83
CA GLU A 4 -11.75 -4.64 2.21
C GLU A 4 -10.98 -3.95 3.34
N THR A 5 -10.47 -4.72 4.32
CA THR A 5 -9.64 -4.18 5.39
C THR A 5 -8.32 -3.65 4.86
N LEU A 6 -7.68 -4.34 3.91
CA LEU A 6 -6.47 -3.84 3.25
C LEU A 6 -6.74 -2.49 2.56
N VAL A 7 -7.79 -2.40 1.75
CA VAL A 7 -8.14 -1.16 1.03
C VAL A 7 -8.44 -0.01 2.00
N ARG A 8 -9.21 -0.26 3.06
CA ARG A 8 -9.50 0.76 4.10
C ARG A 8 -8.23 1.29 4.76
N ASP A 9 -7.30 0.40 5.09
CA ASP A 9 -6.04 0.78 5.73
C ASP A 9 -5.10 1.50 4.75
N MET A 10 -5.10 1.15 3.46
CA MET A 10 -4.36 1.90 2.44
C MET A 10 -4.89 3.33 2.30
N ILE A 11 -6.23 3.50 2.32
CA ILE A 11 -6.86 4.84 2.29
C ILE A 11 -6.48 5.63 3.54
N ALA A 12 -6.48 5.01 4.72
CA ALA A 12 -6.07 5.66 5.96
C ALA A 12 -4.60 6.10 5.91
N LEU A 13 -3.70 5.23 5.45
CA LEU A 13 -2.29 5.55 5.27
C LEU A 13 -2.08 6.73 4.32
N ARG A 14 -2.80 6.76 3.18
CA ARG A 14 -2.73 7.89 2.22
C ARG A 14 -3.17 9.21 2.85
N LYS A 15 -4.24 9.20 3.66
CA LYS A 15 -4.71 10.40 4.37
C LYS A 15 -3.66 10.89 5.37
N GLU A 16 -3.15 10.00 6.22
CA GLU A 16 -2.12 10.34 7.20
C GLU A 16 -0.85 10.89 6.52
N TYR A 17 -0.37 10.22 5.48
CA TYR A 17 0.81 10.66 4.73
C TYR A 17 0.61 12.05 4.10
N ARG A 18 -0.58 12.31 3.52
CA ARG A 18 -0.91 13.62 2.96
C ARG A 18 -0.98 14.70 4.02
N GLU A 19 -1.55 14.41 5.20
CA GLU A 19 -1.62 15.35 6.31
C GLU A 19 -0.23 15.72 6.84
N LYS A 20 0.64 14.72 7.06
CA LYS A 20 2.02 14.92 7.51
C LYS A 20 2.90 15.61 6.46
N THR A 21 2.64 15.36 5.17
CA THR A 21 3.30 16.11 4.11
C THR A 21 2.85 17.58 4.12
N ARG A 22 1.56 17.84 4.33
CA ARG A 22 1.01 19.20 4.37
C ARG A 22 1.48 19.99 5.60
N SER A 23 1.68 19.34 6.74
CA SER A 23 2.22 19.97 7.96
C SER A 23 3.73 20.21 7.88
N GLY A 24 4.42 19.70 6.86
CA GLY A 24 5.87 19.79 6.75
C GLY A 24 6.61 18.81 7.67
N GLU A 25 6.00 17.68 8.02
CA GLU A 25 6.66 16.63 8.82
C GLU A 25 7.40 15.60 7.95
N VAL A 26 7.17 15.62 6.63
CA VAL A 26 7.79 14.68 5.67
C VAL A 26 8.70 15.45 4.72
N HIS A 27 10.01 15.40 4.96
CA HIS A 27 11.03 16.05 4.12
C HIS A 27 12.02 15.06 3.51
N THR A 28 12.21 13.92 4.17
CA THR A 28 13.18 12.92 3.78
C THR A 28 12.51 11.57 3.52
N GLN A 29 13.27 10.66 2.91
CA GLN A 29 12.85 9.27 2.75
C GLN A 29 12.66 8.58 4.12
N SER A 30 13.48 8.93 5.12
CA SER A 30 13.36 8.39 6.48
C SER A 30 12.05 8.79 7.14
N ASP A 31 11.61 10.04 6.95
CA ASP A 31 10.32 10.51 7.48
C ASP A 31 9.17 9.77 6.82
N ALA A 32 9.21 9.60 5.51
CA ALA A 32 8.22 8.84 4.77
C ALA A 32 8.11 7.38 5.28
N ILE A 33 9.25 6.73 5.52
CA ILE A 33 9.32 5.38 6.11
C ILE A 33 8.75 5.37 7.53
N ALA A 34 9.03 6.41 8.33
CA ALA A 34 8.52 6.50 9.70
C ALA A 34 6.99 6.58 9.74
N VAL A 35 6.36 7.37 8.86
CA VAL A 35 4.89 7.40 8.70
C VAL A 35 4.35 6.03 8.31
N CYS A 36 5.03 5.36 7.39
CA CYS A 36 4.64 4.08 6.84
C CYS A 36 4.88 2.88 7.77
N ARG A 37 5.63 3.04 8.86
CA ARG A 37 6.17 1.92 9.66
C ARG A 37 5.10 0.99 10.22
N ALA A 38 4.01 1.53 10.73
CA ALA A 38 2.93 0.72 11.32
C ALA A 38 2.25 -0.15 10.25
N PHE A 39 1.93 0.44 9.10
CA PHE A 39 1.35 -0.27 7.96
C PHE A 39 2.30 -1.33 7.42
N LYS A 40 3.58 -0.96 7.20
CA LYS A 40 4.64 -1.89 6.78
C LYS A 40 4.70 -3.13 7.67
N ASN A 41 4.74 -2.94 8.99
CA ASN A 41 4.89 -4.04 9.95
C ASN A 41 3.66 -4.93 10.01
N LYS A 42 2.46 -4.35 9.85
CA LYS A 42 1.19 -5.07 9.80
C LYS A 42 1.08 -5.96 8.57
N TYR A 43 1.50 -5.45 7.42
CA TYR A 43 1.33 -6.12 6.12
C TYR A 43 2.60 -6.79 5.58
N LYS A 44 3.71 -6.75 6.34
CA LYS A 44 5.01 -7.34 5.98
C LYS A 44 5.53 -6.87 4.62
N LEU A 45 5.39 -5.56 4.35
CA LEU A 45 5.81 -4.94 3.10
C LEU A 45 7.26 -4.44 3.16
N SER A 46 7.85 -4.23 1.98
CA SER A 46 9.07 -3.44 1.85
C SER A 46 8.81 -1.95 2.08
N ASP A 47 9.88 -1.19 2.34
CA ASP A 47 9.79 0.26 2.49
C ASP A 47 9.29 0.95 1.21
N SER A 48 9.74 0.49 0.05
CA SER A 48 9.33 1.03 -1.25
C SER A 48 7.85 0.82 -1.53
N GLU A 49 7.31 -0.37 -1.22
CA GLU A 49 5.89 -0.66 -1.41
C GLU A 49 5.03 0.18 -0.49
N CYS A 50 5.39 0.25 0.80
CA CYS A 50 4.60 1.02 1.75
C CYS A 50 4.59 2.52 1.42
N VAL A 51 5.76 3.07 1.03
CA VAL A 51 5.86 4.47 0.61
C VAL A 51 5.14 4.72 -0.71
N GLY A 52 5.19 3.77 -1.66
CA GLY A 52 4.45 3.85 -2.92
C GLY A 52 2.94 3.89 -2.71
N ILE A 53 2.42 3.04 -1.81
CA ILE A 53 1.01 3.03 -1.41
C ILE A 53 0.63 4.38 -0.78
N ALA A 54 1.44 4.87 0.17
CA ALA A 54 1.19 6.13 0.88
C ALA A 54 1.17 7.34 -0.06
N ARG A 55 2.02 7.33 -1.10
CA ARG A 55 2.07 8.36 -2.14
C ARG A 55 0.96 8.23 -3.19
N GLY A 56 0.24 7.11 -3.20
CA GLY A 56 -0.85 6.87 -4.13
C GLY A 56 -0.42 6.31 -5.49
N TYR A 57 0.76 5.68 -5.59
CA TYR A 57 1.24 5.08 -6.83
C TYR A 57 0.66 3.69 -7.13
N PHE A 58 -0.09 3.11 -6.20
CA PHE A 58 -0.75 1.83 -6.38
C PHE A 58 -2.16 2.06 -6.93
N ASP A 59 -2.43 1.53 -8.11
CA ASP A 59 -3.78 1.46 -8.67
C ASP A 59 -4.55 0.24 -8.14
N LEU A 60 -5.72 -0.05 -8.74
CA LEU A 60 -6.55 -1.17 -8.33
C LEU A 60 -5.89 -2.52 -8.62
N ASP A 61 -5.22 -2.64 -9.78
CA ASP A 61 -4.58 -3.87 -10.22
C ASP A 61 -3.36 -4.18 -9.33
N ASP A 62 -2.56 -3.16 -9.01
CA ASP A 62 -1.48 -3.27 -8.03
C ASP A 62 -1.99 -3.72 -6.67
N THR A 63 -3.17 -3.23 -6.25
CA THR A 63 -3.79 -3.57 -4.96
C THR A 63 -4.27 -5.02 -4.93
N ILE A 64 -4.83 -5.51 -6.04
CA ILE A 64 -5.26 -6.90 -6.21
C ILE A 64 -4.03 -7.83 -6.24
N ASN A 65 -3.02 -7.49 -7.03
CA ASN A 65 -1.76 -8.25 -7.10
C ASN A 65 -1.05 -8.31 -5.74
N LEU A 66 -1.03 -7.20 -5.02
CA LEU A 66 -0.51 -7.12 -3.66
C LEU A 66 -1.27 -8.06 -2.73
N TRP A 67 -2.61 -8.05 -2.80
CA TRP A 67 -3.48 -8.91 -2.02
C TRP A 67 -3.23 -10.38 -2.30
N ASP A 68 -3.19 -10.78 -3.56
CA ASP A 68 -2.96 -12.17 -3.96
C ASP A 68 -1.60 -12.67 -3.50
N ARG A 69 -0.55 -11.84 -3.63
CA ARG A 69 0.78 -12.15 -3.08
C ARG A 69 0.75 -12.31 -1.56
N MET A 70 -0.01 -11.49 -0.84
CA MET A 70 -0.21 -11.64 0.62
C MET A 70 -0.97 -12.92 0.98
N GLN A 71 -1.80 -13.45 0.08
CA GLN A 71 -2.48 -14.74 0.24
C GLN A 71 -1.62 -15.92 -0.22
N GLY A 72 -0.41 -15.69 -0.75
CA GLY A 72 0.45 -16.75 -1.30
C GLY A 72 -0.06 -17.32 -2.63
N LYS A 73 -0.90 -16.57 -3.35
CA LYS A 73 -1.36 -16.94 -4.69
C LYS A 73 -0.36 -16.46 -5.74
N GLU A 74 -0.31 -17.16 -6.87
CA GLU A 74 0.45 -16.69 -8.03
C GLU A 74 -0.12 -15.34 -8.52
N PRO A 75 0.73 -14.41 -9.00
CA PRO A 75 0.26 -13.14 -9.55
C PRO A 75 -0.74 -13.40 -10.69
N GLN A 76 -1.94 -12.81 -10.61
CA GLN A 76 -2.89 -12.92 -11.71
C GLN A 76 -2.38 -12.08 -12.88
N THR A 77 -2.27 -12.71 -14.04
CA THR A 77 -1.91 -11.99 -15.27
C THR A 77 -3.14 -11.25 -15.79
N GLN A 78 -2.93 -10.25 -16.64
CA GLN A 78 -4.02 -9.50 -17.27
C GLN A 78 -5.01 -10.43 -18.01
N ASP A 79 -4.53 -11.54 -18.56
CA ASP A 79 -5.34 -12.57 -19.23
C ASP A 79 -6.24 -13.39 -18.27
N ASP A 80 -5.92 -13.42 -16.97
CA ASP A 80 -6.71 -14.15 -15.98
C ASP A 80 -7.92 -13.33 -15.49
N ILE A 81 -7.82 -12.01 -15.53
CA ILE A 81 -8.87 -11.07 -15.10
C ILE A 81 -10.03 -11.04 -16.10
N PHE A 82 -9.73 -11.07 -17.42
CA PHE A 82 -10.75 -11.04 -18.48
C PHE A 82 -11.52 -12.36 -18.68
N LYS A 83 -11.19 -13.41 -17.91
CA LYS A 83 -11.86 -14.72 -17.96
C LYS A 83 -12.92 -14.94 -16.86
N LEU A 84 -13.13 -13.95 -15.98
CA LEU A 84 -14.23 -13.90 -15.01
C LEU A 84 -15.44 -13.18 -15.60
#